data_AF-A0A9X8VFN1-F1
#
_entry.id   AF-A0A9X8VFN1-F1
#
_cell.length_a   1.000
_cell.length_b   1.000
_cell.length_c   1.000
_cell.angle_alpha   90.00
_cell.angle_beta   90.00
_cell.angle_gamma   90.00
#
_symmetry.space_group_name_H-M   'P 1'
#
loop_
_entity.id
_entity.type
_entity.pdbx_description
1 polymer ?
#
loop_
_entity_poly.entity_id
_entity_poly.type
_entity_poly.pdbx_seq_one_letter_code
_entity_poly.pdbx_strand_id
1 'polypeptide(L)'
;LFATSRTPELGSKIHAGGNLLINSARDIGTQGGTLSANGNITLLAGQNLWLSNVAYSAIDAANDNNKDDRHVVTTLSAGKNLTAAANNQLLTYGARLTSGANMTLTSGGDMRFEALQNHTYREGGNEFT
;
A
#
# COMPACT_ATOMS: atom_id res chain seq x y z
N LEU A 1 12.94 14.69 -9.20
CA LEU A 1 12.57 15.01 -7.80
C LEU A 1 11.06 15.21 -7.73
N PHE A 2 10.37 14.55 -6.81
CA PHE A 2 8.91 14.59 -6.73
C PHE A 2 8.48 15.63 -5.69
N ALA A 3 7.73 16.65 -6.11
CA ALA A 3 7.15 17.58 -5.15
C ALA A 3 6.18 16.81 -4.23
N THR A 4 6.20 17.11 -2.93
CA THR A 4 5.30 16.48 -1.94
C THR A 4 3.82 16.61 -2.32
N SER A 5 3.45 17.71 -2.98
CA SER A 5 2.11 17.96 -3.51
C SER A 5 1.68 16.99 -4.61
N ARG A 6 2.62 16.38 -5.33
CA ARG A 6 2.38 15.43 -6.44
C ARG A 6 2.38 13.97 -6.01
N THR A 7 2.60 13.69 -4.72
CA THR A 7 2.55 12.33 -4.17
C THR A 7 1.24 11.56 -4.46
N PRO A 8 0.04 12.18 -4.56
CA PRO A 8 -1.16 11.45 -4.95
C PRO A 8 -1.12 10.89 -6.38
N GLU A 9 -0.24 11.41 -7.25
CA GLU A 9 -0.07 10.94 -8.63
C GLU A 9 0.75 9.64 -8.70
N LEU A 10 1.38 9.22 -7.60
CA LEU A 10 2.20 8.01 -7.52
C LEU A 10 1.37 6.73 -7.28
N GLY A 11 0.05 6.87 -7.12
CA GLY A 11 -0.84 5.76 -6.80
C GLY A 11 -2.13 5.79 -7.61
N SER A 12 -2.82 4.65 -7.64
CA SER A 12 -4.17 4.55 -8.20
C SER A 12 -5.22 4.57 -7.09
N LYS A 13 -6.42 5.10 -7.37
CA LYS A 13 -7.53 5.12 -6.40
C LYS A 13 -8.75 4.39 -6.96
N ILE A 14 -9.29 3.48 -6.16
CA ILE A 14 -10.57 2.80 -6.42
C ILE A 14 -11.49 3.07 -5.22
N HIS A 15 -12.71 3.52 -5.50
CA HIS A 15 -13.73 3.74 -4.48
C HIS A 15 -15.05 3.09 -4.90
N ALA A 16 -15.61 2.25 -4.03
CA ALA A 16 -16.92 1.65 -4.20
C ALA A 16 -17.89 2.15 -3.11
N GLY A 17 -19.04 2.70 -3.51
CA GLY A 17 -20.09 3.10 -2.56
C GLY A 17 -20.76 1.92 -1.84
N GLY A 18 -20.58 0.70 -2.37
CA GLY A 18 -21.03 -0.57 -1.79
C GLY A 18 -19.86 -1.50 -1.52
N ASN A 19 -19.83 -2.67 -2.17
CA ASN A 19 -18.74 -3.64 -2.05
C ASN A 19 -17.74 -3.49 -3.20
N LEU A 20 -16.47 -3.84 -2.95
CA LEU A 20 -15.43 -3.98 -3.98
C LEU A 20 -14.98 -5.43 -4.04
N LEU A 21 -15.15 -6.08 -5.20
CA LEU A 21 -14.61 -7.41 -5.49
C LEU A 21 -13.56 -7.28 -6.59
N ILE A 22 -12.36 -7.79 -6.33
CA ILE A 22 -11.32 -8.01 -7.34
C ILE A 22 -10.99 -9.49 -7.34
N ASN A 23 -11.21 -10.14 -8.47
CA ASN A 23 -10.92 -11.55 -8.67
C ASN A 23 -9.99 -11.69 -9.88
N SER A 24 -8.87 -12.39 -9.71
CA SER A 24 -7.90 -12.66 -10.76
C SER A 24 -7.59 -14.14 -10.81
N ALA A 25 -7.60 -14.71 -12.01
CA ALA A 25 -7.25 -16.12 -12.24
C ALA A 25 -5.81 -16.44 -11.85
N ARG A 26 -4.92 -15.44 -11.81
CA ARG A 26 -3.52 -15.63 -11.43
C ARG A 26 -3.15 -14.74 -10.26
N ASP A 27 -2.83 -13.48 -10.49
CA ASP A 27 -2.31 -12.64 -9.42
C ASP A 27 -3.08 -11.32 -9.27
N ILE A 28 -3.06 -10.77 -8.07
CA ILE A 28 -3.49 -9.40 -7.78
C ILE A 28 -2.30 -8.64 -7.22
N GLY A 29 -2.05 -7.47 -7.80
CA GLY A 29 -0.95 -6.60 -7.43
C GLY A 29 -1.37 -5.15 -7.35
N THR A 30 -0.88 -4.44 -6.33
CA THR A 30 -0.99 -2.99 -6.26
C THR A 30 0.28 -2.39 -5.68
N GLN A 31 0.63 -1.20 -6.16
CA GLN A 31 1.79 -0.42 -5.73
C GLN A 31 1.29 0.98 -5.41
N GLY A 32 1.33 1.37 -4.13
CA GLY A 32 0.84 2.69 -3.71
C GLY A 32 -0.67 2.93 -3.91
N GLY A 33 -1.45 1.90 -4.22
CA GLY A 33 -2.87 2.06 -4.55
C GLY A 33 -3.77 2.20 -3.32
N THR A 34 -4.78 3.06 -3.39
CA THR A 34 -5.83 3.22 -2.37
C THR A 34 -7.14 2.60 -2.84
N LEU A 35 -7.55 1.49 -2.21
CA LEU A 35 -8.80 0.80 -2.50
C LEU A 35 -9.73 0.97 -1.30
N SER A 36 -10.93 1.49 -1.54
CA SER A 36 -11.91 1.75 -0.49
C SER A 36 -13.31 1.28 -0.88
N ALA A 37 -14.06 0.77 0.10
CA ALA A 37 -15.46 0.40 -0.06
C ALA A 37 -16.25 0.75 1.20
N ASN A 38 -17.45 1.32 1.09
CA ASN A 38 -18.32 1.54 2.27
C ASN A 38 -18.86 0.21 2.85
N GLY A 39 -18.93 -0.83 2.01
CA GLY A 39 -19.24 -2.20 2.37
C GLY A 39 -18.00 -3.05 2.54
N ASN A 40 -18.01 -4.24 1.95
CA ASN A 40 -16.91 -5.20 2.01
C ASN A 40 -15.86 -4.94 0.91
N ILE A 41 -14.61 -5.25 1.20
CA ILE A 41 -13.58 -5.47 0.17
C ILE A 41 -13.25 -6.96 0.13
N THR A 42 -13.24 -7.55 -1.06
CA THR A 42 -12.83 -8.93 -1.29
C THR A 42 -11.81 -9.00 -2.42
N LEU A 43 -10.60 -9.46 -2.10
CA LEU A 43 -9.53 -9.72 -3.07
C LEU A 43 -9.30 -11.23 -3.17
N LEU A 44 -9.45 -11.81 -4.36
CA LEU A 44 -9.26 -13.23 -4.62
C LEU A 44 -8.20 -13.41 -5.71
N ALA A 45 -7.01 -13.88 -5.33
CA ALA A 45 -5.93 -14.17 -6.26
C ALA A 45 -5.77 -15.69 -6.45
N GLY A 46 -5.80 -16.13 -7.71
CA GLY A 46 -5.62 -17.54 -8.06
C GLY A 46 -4.24 -18.11 -7.68
N GLN A 47 -3.24 -17.26 -7.45
CA GLN A 47 -1.90 -17.60 -6.97
C GLN A 47 -1.41 -16.58 -5.93
N ASN A 48 -1.04 -15.37 -6.34
CA ASN A 48 -0.35 -14.43 -5.44
C ASN A 48 -1.09 -13.10 -5.26
N LEU A 49 -1.06 -12.57 -4.05
CA LEU A 49 -1.51 -11.23 -3.71
C LEU A 49 -0.32 -10.43 -3.17
N TRP A 50 0.08 -9.34 -3.85
CA TRP A 50 1.09 -8.42 -3.34
C TRP A 50 0.56 -6.99 -3.19
N LEU A 51 0.75 -6.44 -1.99
CA LEU A 51 0.36 -5.08 -1.63
C LEU A 51 1.63 -4.29 -1.33
N SER A 52 2.14 -3.61 -2.36
CA SER A 52 3.45 -2.96 -2.32
C SER A 52 3.35 -1.44 -2.21
N ASN A 53 4.51 -0.80 -2.22
CA ASN A 53 4.69 0.64 -2.14
C ASN A 53 5.37 1.19 -3.40
N VAL A 54 5.39 2.52 -3.51
CA VAL A 54 6.18 3.29 -4.47
C VAL A 54 7.08 4.23 -3.67
N ALA A 55 8.39 4.02 -3.75
CA ALA A 55 9.37 4.89 -3.12
C ALA A 55 9.49 6.23 -3.87
N TYR A 56 9.70 7.33 -3.13
CA TYR A 56 9.98 8.64 -3.71
C TYR A 56 10.84 9.49 -2.76
N SER A 57 11.58 10.41 -3.36
CA SER A 57 12.34 11.42 -2.65
C SER A 57 11.64 12.77 -2.73
N ALA A 58 11.29 13.32 -1.57
CA ALA A 58 10.91 14.71 -1.42
C ALA A 58 12.15 15.54 -1.09
N ILE A 59 12.34 16.67 -1.77
CA ILE A 59 13.38 17.65 -1.42
C ILE A 59 12.73 18.88 -0.82
N ASP A 60 13.44 19.52 0.10
CA ASP A 60 13.06 20.84 0.59
C ASP A 60 13.35 21.88 -0.49
N ALA A 61 12.33 22.66 -0.87
CA ALA A 61 12.48 23.70 -1.89
C ALA A 61 13.32 24.89 -1.41
N ALA A 62 13.44 25.10 -0.10
CA ALA A 62 14.25 26.16 0.50
C ALA A 62 15.72 25.75 0.67
N ASN A 63 16.00 24.44 0.73
CA ASN A 63 17.35 23.88 0.82
C ASN A 63 17.38 22.48 0.19
N ASP A 64 17.79 22.39 -1.07
CA ASP A 64 17.81 21.13 -1.82
C ASP A 64 18.86 20.11 -1.33
N ASN A 65 19.74 20.50 -0.40
CA ASN A 65 20.61 19.59 0.35
C ASN A 65 19.84 18.79 1.42
N ASN A 66 18.59 19.15 1.74
CA ASN A 66 17.69 18.36 2.60
C ASN A 66 16.79 17.47 1.74
N LYS A 67 16.71 16.18 2.10
CA LYS A 67 15.98 15.17 1.34
C LYS A 67 15.27 14.20 2.29
N ASP A 68 14.01 13.90 2.02
CA ASP A 68 13.26 12.84 2.70
C ASP A 68 12.94 11.72 1.71
N ASP A 69 13.44 10.51 1.97
CA ASP A 69 13.06 9.30 1.26
C ASP A 69 11.86 8.64 1.95
N ARG A 70 10.75 8.55 1.21
CA ARG A 70 9.46 8.10 1.72
C ARG A 70 8.80 7.11 0.77
N HIS A 71 7.68 6.57 1.21
CA HIS A 71 6.93 5.55 0.48
C HIS A 71 5.45 5.92 0.38
N VAL A 72 4.87 5.81 -0.80
CA VAL A 72 3.41 5.73 -0.99
C VAL A 72 3.03 4.26 -0.89
N VAL A 73 2.27 3.89 0.13
CA VAL A 73 1.94 2.49 0.41
C VAL A 73 0.56 2.13 -0.10
N THR A 74 0.35 0.85 -0.41
CA THR A 74 -0.99 0.34 -0.68
C THR A 74 -1.87 0.48 0.57
N THR A 75 -3.09 0.98 0.39
CA THR A 75 -4.10 1.07 1.46
C THR A 75 -5.39 0.37 1.03
N LEU A 76 -5.87 -0.57 1.84
CA LEU A 76 -7.19 -1.19 1.71
C LEU A 76 -8.08 -0.74 2.87
N SER A 77 -9.25 -0.16 2.58
CA SER A 77 -10.20 0.31 3.61
C SER A 77 -11.62 -0.17 3.33
N ALA A 78 -12.06 -1.18 4.08
CA ALA A 78 -13.44 -1.68 4.04
C ALA A 78 -14.26 -1.09 5.19
N GLY A 79 -15.42 -0.53 4.89
CA GLY A 79 -16.37 -0.04 5.90
C GLY A 79 -17.04 -1.18 6.68
N LYS A 80 -17.07 -2.39 6.11
CA LYS A 80 -17.50 -3.64 6.77
C LYS A 80 -16.34 -4.62 6.81
N ASN A 81 -16.42 -5.76 6.12
CA ASN A 81 -15.39 -6.80 6.17
C ASN A 81 -14.31 -6.60 5.10
N LEU A 82 -13.07 -6.91 5.44
CA LEU A 82 -11.97 -7.05 4.49
C LEU A 82 -11.59 -8.53 4.37
N THR A 83 -11.71 -9.09 3.17
CA THR A 83 -11.26 -10.45 2.85
C THR A 83 -10.18 -10.37 1.77
N ALA A 84 -9.03 -10.98 2.01
CA ALA A 84 -7.95 -11.10 1.04
C ALA A 84 -7.43 -12.54 1.03
N ALA A 85 -7.57 -13.22 -0.11
CA ALA A 85 -7.21 -14.62 -0.27
C ALA A 85 -6.27 -14.81 -1.45
N ALA A 86 -5.22 -15.59 -1.25
CA ALA A 86 -4.29 -16.02 -2.28
C ALA A 86 -4.05 -17.54 -2.15
N ASN A 87 -3.98 -18.27 -3.27
CA ASN A 87 -3.73 -19.72 -3.19
C ASN A 87 -2.25 -20.08 -2.95
N ASN A 88 -1.32 -19.12 -3.03
CA ASN A 88 0.11 -19.36 -2.81
C ASN A 88 0.74 -18.37 -1.84
N GLN A 89 0.73 -17.06 -2.14
CA GLN A 89 1.40 -16.07 -1.28
C GLN A 89 0.57 -14.81 -1.08
N LEU A 90 0.56 -14.30 0.16
CA LEU A 90 0.07 -12.97 0.51
C LEU A 90 1.23 -12.14 1.08
N LEU A 91 1.68 -11.15 0.31
CA LEU A 91 2.86 -10.34 0.64
C LEU A 91 2.44 -8.88 0.79
N THR A 92 2.88 -8.22 1.86
CA THR A 92 2.66 -6.79 2.06
C THR A 92 3.96 -6.09 2.41
N TYR A 93 4.15 -4.89 1.85
CA TYR A 93 5.34 -4.06 2.06
C TYR A 93 4.88 -2.67 2.47
N GLY A 94 4.79 -2.45 3.79
CA GLY A 94 4.28 -1.23 4.43
C GLY A 94 2.78 -0.97 4.20
N ALA A 95 2.04 -1.94 3.66
CA ALA A 95 0.64 -1.75 3.31
C ALA A 95 -0.23 -1.52 4.56
N ARG A 96 -1.26 -0.68 4.42
CA ARG A 96 -2.25 -0.40 5.46
C ARG A 96 -3.56 -1.11 5.15
N LEU A 97 -4.03 -1.92 6.09
CA LEU A 97 -5.28 -2.68 5.96
C LEU A 97 -6.24 -2.24 7.08
N THR A 98 -7.44 -1.80 6.73
CA THR A 98 -8.48 -1.43 7.70
C THR A 98 -9.82 -2.06 7.34
N SER A 99 -10.52 -2.53 8.36
CA SER A 99 -11.83 -3.14 8.27
C SER A 99 -12.72 -2.54 9.37
N GLY A 100 -13.97 -2.20 9.05
CA GLY A 100 -14.95 -1.74 10.04
C GLY A 100 -15.57 -2.89 10.84
N ALA A 101 -15.41 -4.13 10.37
CA ALA A 101 -15.83 -5.33 11.06
C ALA A 101 -14.68 -6.36 11.02
N ASN A 102 -14.90 -7.55 10.45
CA ASN A 102 -13.90 -8.61 10.45
C ASN A 102 -12.85 -8.41 9.36
N MET A 103 -11.61 -8.79 9.64
CA MET A 103 -10.57 -8.92 8.63
C MET A 103 -10.17 -10.39 8.52
N THR A 104 -10.17 -10.92 7.30
CA THR A 104 -9.77 -12.30 6.99
C THR A 104 -8.71 -12.28 5.91
N LEU A 105 -7.51 -12.74 6.25
CA LEU A 105 -6.39 -12.87 5.33
C LEU A 105 -6.06 -14.36 5.22
N THR A 106 -6.01 -14.89 4.01
CA THR A 106 -5.68 -16.31 3.77
C THR A 106 -4.61 -16.44 2.69
N SER A 107 -3.69 -17.37 2.91
CA SER A 107 -2.70 -17.80 1.95
C SER A 107 -2.66 -19.32 1.94
N GLY A 108 -2.57 -19.94 0.75
CA GLY A 108 -2.30 -21.37 0.64
C GLY A 108 -0.85 -21.76 0.93
N GLY A 109 0.06 -20.77 0.93
CA GLY A 109 1.45 -20.89 1.35
C GLY A 109 1.80 -19.74 2.30
N ASP A 110 2.85 -18.98 1.99
CA ASP A 110 3.39 -17.98 2.93
C ASP A 110 2.53 -16.73 3.03
N MET A 111 2.54 -16.13 4.22
CA MET A 111 2.05 -14.77 4.45
C MET A 111 3.17 -13.94 5.08
N ARG A 112 3.53 -12.82 4.44
CA ARG A 112 4.63 -11.96 4.88
C ARG A 112 4.19 -10.50 4.99
N PHE A 113 4.51 -9.89 6.12
CA PHE A 113 4.29 -8.47 6.39
C PHE A 113 5.62 -7.80 6.67
N GLU A 114 6.05 -6.95 5.75
CA GLU A 114 7.28 -6.20 5.89
C GLU A 114 6.97 -4.75 6.23
N ALA A 115 7.61 -4.23 7.27
CA ALA A 115 7.62 -2.81 7.56
C ALA A 115 8.52 -2.06 6.56
N LEU A 116 8.26 -0.78 6.37
CA LEU A 116 9.12 0.12 5.60
C LEU A 116 9.72 1.16 6.53
N GLN A 117 10.96 1.54 6.25
CA GLN A 117 11.65 2.61 6.95
C GLN A 117 11.78 3.81 6.02
N ASN A 118 11.43 5.00 6.52
CA ASN A 118 11.67 6.25 5.81
C ASN A 118 13.01 6.82 6.27
N HIS A 119 13.65 7.60 5.43
CA HIS A 119 14.94 8.22 5.74
C HIS A 119 14.86 9.73 5.55
N THR A 120 15.49 10.46 6.45
CA THR A 120 15.56 11.92 6.43
C THR A 120 17.01 12.34 6.43
N TYR A 121 17.42 13.05 5.38
CA TYR A 121 18.76 13.58 5.18
C TYR A 121 18.74 15.08 5.38
N ARG A 122 19.72 15.57 6.16
CA ARG A 122 19.90 17.00 6.41
C ARG A 122 21.31 17.44 6.08
N GLU A 123 21.43 18.68 5.62
CA GLU A 123 22.70 19.34 5.36
C GLU A 123 23.64 19.21 6.58
N GLY A 124 24.92 18.90 6.32
CA GLY A 124 25.90 18.52 7.34
C GLY A 124 26.09 17.01 7.53
N GLY A 125 25.40 16.17 6.75
CA GLY A 125 25.61 14.72 6.70
C GLY A 125 24.81 13.91 7.72
N ASN A 126 23.79 14.51 8.34
CA ASN A 126 22.97 13.83 9.34
C ASN A 126 21.85 13.03 8.66
N GLU A 127 21.74 11.74 9.00
CA GLU A 127 20.67 10.84 8.56
C GLU A 127 19.84 10.36 9.75
N PHE A 128 18.51 10.35 9.59
CA PHE A 128 17.55 9.91 10.59
C PHE A 128 16.55 8.92 9.98
N THR A 129 16.03 8.00 10.80
CA THR A 129 15.02 6.99 10.42
C THR A 129 13.81 6.99 11.33
#